data_AF-A0A3D5ZFX9-F1
#
_entry.id   AF-A0A3D5ZFX9-F1
#
_cell.length_a   1.000
_cell.length_b   1.000
_cell.length_c   1.000
_cell.angle_alpha   90.00
_cell.angle_beta   90.00
_cell.angle_gamma   90.00
#
_symmetry.space_group_name_H-M   'P 1'
#
loop_
_entity.id
_entity.type
_entity.pdbx_description
1 polymer ?
#
loop_
_entity_poly.entity_id
_entity_poly.type
_entity_poly.pdbx_seq_one_letter_code
_entity_poly.pdbx_strand_id
1 'polypeptide(L)'
;MFDHVFRSFPEPLLMLDRQGIILDANNNMLGITGISRTSLQGSNFSSLCKNHGDLLRAFGKAAHEVAMVRIRDVQLHLGGQSQLFEQVTFLGLQGDENGVVAVFRPAGSDMEAGFWGKKNLEMGAYGMAAVLSHEVKNPLSGIRGAAQLLARSAAPEDMELCHLITAETDR
;
A
#
# COMPACT_ATOMS: atom_id res chain seq x y z
N MET A 1 10.19 -1.92 -11.61
CA MET A 1 10.93 -2.74 -10.61
C MET A 1 10.16 -2.82 -9.29
N PHE A 2 9.63 -1.70 -8.80
CA PHE A 2 8.92 -1.59 -7.52
C PHE A 2 7.61 -2.35 -7.44
N ASP A 3 6.79 -2.30 -8.50
CA ASP A 3 5.55 -3.08 -8.59
C ASP A 3 5.81 -4.58 -8.40
N HIS A 4 6.92 -5.10 -8.94
CA HIS A 4 7.30 -6.50 -8.73
C HIS A 4 7.70 -6.78 -7.29
N VAL A 5 8.51 -5.91 -6.66
CA VAL A 5 8.98 -6.09 -5.28
C VAL A 5 7.83 -5.98 -4.28
N PHE A 6 6.93 -5.01 -4.44
CA PHE A 6 5.71 -4.89 -3.64
C PHE A 6 4.83 -6.13 -3.80
N ARG A 7 4.58 -6.58 -5.04
CA ARG A 7 3.76 -7.75 -5.32
C ARG A 7 4.34 -9.07 -4.82
N SER A 8 5.67 -9.21 -4.82
CA SER A 8 6.37 -10.42 -4.37
C SER A 8 6.77 -10.40 -2.91
N PHE A 9 6.53 -9.30 -2.18
CA PHE A 9 6.89 -9.21 -0.76
C PHE A 9 6.15 -10.28 0.04
N PRO A 10 6.84 -11.05 0.90
CA PRO A 10 6.28 -12.27 1.47
C PRO A 10 5.20 -12.02 2.53
N GLU A 11 5.22 -10.88 3.22
CA GLU A 11 4.14 -10.53 4.16
C GLU A 11 2.98 -9.85 3.42
N PRO A 12 1.74 -10.01 3.91
CA PRO A 12 0.63 -9.18 3.47
C PRO A 12 0.88 -7.67 3.71
N LEU A 13 0.65 -6.87 2.67
CA LEU A 13 0.85 -5.42 2.68
C LEU A 13 -0.38 -4.66 2.19
N LEU A 14 -0.64 -3.51 2.82
CA LEU A 14 -1.48 -2.44 2.27
C LEU A 14 -0.69 -1.15 2.12
N MET A 15 -0.95 -0.45 1.03
CA MET A 15 -0.63 0.97 0.89
C MET A 15 -1.90 1.77 1.14
N LEU A 16 -1.80 2.76 2.02
CA LEU A 16 -2.89 3.63 2.44
C LEU A 16 -2.50 5.07 2.16
N ASP A 17 -3.46 5.94 1.86
CA ASP A 17 -3.23 7.38 1.99
C ASP A 17 -3.31 7.83 3.46
N ARG A 18 -3.17 9.14 3.72
CA ARG A 18 -3.26 9.70 5.08
C ARG A 18 -4.66 9.68 5.68
N GLN A 19 -5.69 9.52 4.85
CA GLN A 19 -7.09 9.42 5.23
C GLN A 19 -7.54 7.96 5.45
N GLY A 20 -6.67 7.00 5.13
CA GLY A 20 -6.92 5.57 5.27
C GLY A 20 -7.61 4.94 4.06
N ILE A 21 -7.63 5.62 2.91
CA ILE A 21 -8.04 5.00 1.66
C ILE A 21 -6.95 4.03 1.21
N ILE A 22 -7.36 2.82 0.85
CA ILE A 22 -6.45 1.82 0.31
C ILE A 22 -6.06 2.22 -1.11
N LEU A 23 -4.78 2.51 -1.30
CA LEU A 23 -4.18 2.80 -2.60
C LEU A 23 -3.82 1.50 -3.34
N ASP A 24 -3.28 0.52 -2.61
CA ASP A 24 -2.97 -0.79 -3.18
C ASP A 24 -2.79 -1.90 -2.13
N ALA A 25 -2.79 -3.16 -2.60
CA ALA A 25 -2.58 -4.37 -1.80
C ALA A 25 -1.70 -5.38 -2.55
N ASN A 26 -0.77 -6.03 -1.86
CA ASN A 26 0.06 -7.06 -2.51
C ASN A 26 -0.65 -8.42 -2.63
N ASN A 27 -0.04 -9.36 -3.34
CA ASN A 27 -0.67 -10.66 -3.61
C ASN A 27 -0.96 -11.46 -2.34
N ASN A 28 -0.10 -11.37 -1.32
CA ASN A 28 -0.33 -12.03 -0.04
C ASN A 28 -1.52 -11.43 0.71
N MET A 29 -1.73 -10.11 0.62
CA MET A 29 -2.91 -9.46 1.17
C MET A 29 -4.19 -9.85 0.42
N LEU A 30 -4.15 -9.94 -0.90
CA LEU A 30 -5.30 -10.44 -1.67
C LEU A 30 -5.60 -11.91 -1.31
N GLY A 31 -4.57 -12.74 -1.18
CA GLY A 31 -4.71 -14.16 -0.82
C GLY A 31 -5.34 -14.37 0.55
N ILE A 32 -4.90 -13.61 1.58
CA ILE A 32 -5.44 -13.76 2.93
C ILE A 32 -6.83 -13.11 3.11
N THR A 33 -7.11 -12.05 2.35
CA THR A 33 -8.42 -11.38 2.44
C THR A 33 -9.49 -12.06 1.60
N GLY A 34 -9.11 -12.75 0.51
CA GLY A 34 -10.03 -13.23 -0.52
C GLY A 34 -10.71 -12.10 -1.32
N ILE A 35 -10.33 -10.84 -1.08
CA ILE A 35 -10.90 -9.67 -1.75
C ILE A 35 -10.05 -9.32 -2.96
N SER A 36 -10.69 -9.00 -4.09
CA SER A 36 -9.98 -8.56 -5.30
C SER A 36 -9.33 -7.19 -5.11
N ARG A 37 -8.23 -6.94 -5.81
CA ARG A 37 -7.53 -5.64 -5.77
C ARG A 37 -8.46 -4.48 -6.10
N THR A 38 -9.25 -4.63 -7.15
CA THR A 38 -10.24 -3.62 -7.60
C THR A 38 -11.31 -3.33 -6.56
N SER A 39 -11.61 -4.27 -5.66
CA SER A 39 -12.56 -4.05 -4.58
C SER A 39 -11.91 -3.43 -3.34
N LEU A 40 -10.61 -3.65 -3.12
CA LEU A 40 -9.87 -3.01 -2.03
C LEU A 40 -9.51 -1.56 -2.36
N GLN A 41 -9.04 -1.29 -3.58
CA GLN A 41 -8.61 0.04 -3.99
C GLN A 41 -9.75 1.06 -3.89
N GLY A 42 -9.45 2.22 -3.31
CA GLY A 42 -10.44 3.28 -3.05
C GLY A 42 -11.36 3.03 -1.86
N SER A 43 -11.36 1.83 -1.27
CA SER A 43 -12.09 1.55 -0.04
C SER A 43 -11.33 2.07 1.19
N ASN A 44 -12.05 2.36 2.27
CA ASN A 44 -11.43 2.80 3.52
C ASN A 44 -10.99 1.58 4.35
N PHE A 45 -9.73 1.55 4.81
CA PHE A 45 -9.20 0.42 5.59
C PHE A 45 -9.96 0.18 6.88
N SER A 46 -10.62 1.18 7.45
CA SER A 46 -11.46 1.03 8.65
C SER A 46 -12.60 0.02 8.46
N SER A 47 -13.06 -0.17 7.22
CA SER A 47 -14.08 -1.17 6.88
C SER A 47 -13.62 -2.61 7.16
N LEU A 48 -12.30 -2.85 7.14
CA LEU A 48 -11.68 -4.14 7.46
C LEU A 48 -11.55 -4.37 8.99
N CYS A 49 -11.72 -3.31 9.78
CA CYS A 49 -11.26 -3.22 11.17
C CYS A 49 -12.42 -3.07 12.17
N LYS A 50 -13.46 -3.91 12.06
CA LYS A 50 -14.59 -3.89 13.00
C LYS A 50 -14.06 -4.02 14.44
N ASN A 51 -14.40 -3.05 15.29
CA ASN A 51 -14.08 -2.99 16.72
C ASN A 51 -12.61 -2.82 17.14
N HIS A 52 -11.70 -2.37 16.25
CA HIS A 52 -10.29 -2.13 16.61
C HIS A 52 -9.92 -0.63 16.64
N GLY A 53 -10.41 0.08 17.66
CA GLY A 53 -10.08 1.50 17.86
C GLY A 53 -8.58 1.79 18.02
N ASP A 54 -7.83 0.86 18.62
CA ASP A 54 -6.37 0.96 18.72
C ASP A 54 -5.67 0.94 17.36
N LEU A 55 -6.17 0.13 16.43
CA LEU A 55 -5.62 0.03 15.08
C LEU A 55 -5.79 1.35 14.31
N LEU A 56 -6.97 1.95 14.40
CA LEU A 56 -7.23 3.27 13.82
C LEU A 56 -6.35 4.35 14.46
N ARG A 57 -6.13 4.30 15.78
CA ARG A 57 -5.23 5.22 16.49
C ARG A 57 -3.78 5.07 16.03
N ALA A 58 -3.29 3.84 15.86
CA ALA A 58 -1.93 3.61 15.39
C ALA A 58 -1.72 4.05 13.95
N PHE A 59 -2.69 3.76 13.07
CA PHE A 59 -2.69 4.33 11.73
C PHE A 59 -2.62 5.86 11.78
N GLY A 60 -3.50 6.49 12.57
CA GLY A 60 -3.54 7.95 12.70
C GLY A 60 -2.21 8.54 13.17
N LYS A 61 -1.57 7.93 14.17
CA LYS A 61 -0.23 8.30 14.62
C LYS A 61 0.80 8.14 13.51
N ALA A 62 0.82 7.01 12.81
CA ALA A 62 1.76 6.79 11.70
C ALA A 62 1.58 7.83 10.57
N ALA A 63 0.33 8.13 10.20
CA ALA A 63 -0.01 9.05 9.12
C ALA A 63 0.36 10.52 9.42
N HIS A 64 0.21 10.96 10.67
CA HIS A 64 0.35 12.38 11.05
C HIS A 64 1.66 12.71 11.78
N GLU A 65 2.21 11.76 12.54
CA GLU A 65 3.46 11.96 13.29
C GLU A 65 4.68 11.40 12.52
N VAL A 66 4.47 10.85 11.32
CA VAL A 66 5.49 10.19 10.49
C VAL A 66 6.30 9.20 11.32
N ALA A 67 5.57 8.37 12.05
CA ALA A 67 6.09 7.41 12.99
C ALA A 67 5.90 5.98 12.48
N MET A 68 6.75 5.08 12.95
CA MET A 68 6.41 3.67 12.93
C MET A 68 5.59 3.34 14.17
N VAL A 69 4.45 2.70 13.98
CA VAL A 69 3.60 2.23 15.07
C VAL A 69 3.32 0.74 14.91
N ARG A 70 3.52 -0.03 15.98
CA ARG A 70 3.25 -1.48 16.03
C ARG A 70 2.09 -1.78 16.96
N ILE A 71 1.22 -2.69 16.55
CA ILE A 71 0.17 -3.27 17.38
C ILE A 71 0.23 -4.79 17.26
N ARG A 72 -0.10 -5.49 18.34
CA ARG A 72 -0.18 -6.94 18.38
C ARG A 72 -1.61 -7.42 18.55
N ASP A 73 -1.84 -8.69 18.25
CA ASP A 73 -3.10 -9.39 18.51
C ASP A 73 -4.31 -8.69 17.86
N VAL A 74 -4.16 -8.39 16.57
CA VAL A 74 -5.16 -7.68 15.77
C VAL A 74 -6.04 -8.68 15.06
N GLN A 75 -7.37 -8.56 15.21
CA GLN A 75 -8.33 -9.38 14.47
C GLN A 75 -9.06 -8.54 13.42
N LEU A 76 -8.92 -8.87 12.15
CA LEU A 76 -9.60 -8.17 11.06
C LEU A 76 -10.71 -9.02 10.47
N HIS A 77 -11.76 -8.38 9.99
CA HIS A 77 -12.82 -9.05 9.26
C HIS A 77 -12.59 -8.81 7.77
N LEU A 78 -12.05 -9.83 7.10
CA LEU A 78 -11.60 -9.78 5.70
C LEU A 78 -12.40 -10.80 4.89
N GLY A 79 -13.05 -10.37 3.80
CA GLY A 79 -13.78 -11.29 2.91
C GLY A 79 -14.90 -12.09 3.58
N GLY A 80 -15.44 -11.61 4.71
CA GLY A 80 -16.45 -12.32 5.49
C GLY A 80 -15.89 -13.30 6.53
N GLN A 81 -14.56 -13.40 6.68
CA GLN A 81 -13.90 -14.23 7.68
C GLN A 81 -13.09 -13.36 8.66
N SER A 82 -12.96 -13.82 9.91
CA SER A 82 -12.11 -13.15 10.91
C SER A 82 -10.69 -13.72 10.83
N GLN A 83 -9.72 -12.87 10.50
CA GLN A 83 -8.31 -13.22 10.43
C GLN A 83 -7.56 -12.63 11.62
N LEU A 84 -6.79 -13.46 12.33
CA LEU A 84 -5.90 -13.02 13.41
C LEU A 84 -4.51 -12.71 12.87
N PHE A 85 -3.97 -11.58 13.30
CA PHE A 85 -2.61 -11.12 13.04
C PHE A 85 -1.88 -10.95 14.37
N GLU A 86 -0.72 -11.61 14.48
CA GLU A 86 0.18 -11.43 15.62
C GLU A 86 0.69 -9.99 15.72
N GLN A 87 0.92 -9.34 14.58
CA GLN A 87 1.41 -7.97 14.54
C GLN A 87 0.94 -7.24 13.29
N VAL A 88 0.57 -5.97 13.47
CA VAL A 88 0.43 -5.00 12.38
C VAL A 88 1.40 -3.86 12.63
N THR A 89 2.18 -3.51 11.61
CA THR A 89 3.15 -2.40 11.66
C THR A 89 2.75 -1.36 10.63
N PHE A 90 2.45 -0.15 11.09
CA PHE A 90 2.25 1.01 10.23
C PHE A 90 3.55 1.80 10.11
N LEU A 91 3.90 2.13 8.87
CA LEU A 91 5.08 2.92 8.51
C LEU A 91 4.59 4.20 7.85
N GLY A 92 4.62 5.31 8.59
CA GLY A 92 4.35 6.63 8.03
C GLY A 92 5.47 7.05 7.07
N LEU A 93 5.11 7.48 5.87
CA LEU A 93 6.05 7.90 4.84
C LEU A 93 6.33 9.42 4.94
N GLN A 94 7.57 9.85 4.70
CA GLN A 94 8.00 11.27 4.81
C GLN A 94 7.70 12.06 3.53
N GLY A 95 6.88 13.12 3.56
CA GLY A 95 6.60 14.02 2.44
C GLY A 95 5.14 14.50 2.39
N ASP A 96 4.83 15.51 1.55
CA ASP A 96 3.50 16.15 1.52
C ASP A 96 2.41 15.25 0.91
N GLU A 97 2.74 14.38 -0.04
CA GLU A 97 1.79 13.46 -0.72
C GLU A 97 1.89 12.00 -0.21
N ASN A 98 2.62 11.78 0.87
CA ASN A 98 3.04 10.44 1.26
C ASN A 98 2.07 9.77 2.26
N GLY A 99 1.72 8.52 1.95
CA GLY A 99 0.75 7.71 2.68
C GLY A 99 1.34 6.88 3.83
N VAL A 100 0.72 5.75 4.13
CA VAL A 100 1.15 4.78 5.14
C VAL A 100 1.26 3.40 4.52
N VAL A 101 2.35 2.70 4.81
CA VAL A 101 2.46 1.27 4.49
C VAL A 101 2.11 0.47 5.74
N ALA A 102 1.13 -0.42 5.63
CA ALA A 102 0.76 -1.35 6.68
C ALA A 102 1.28 -2.76 6.34
N VAL A 103 2.06 -3.32 7.24
CA VAL A 103 2.61 -4.68 7.17
C VAL A 103 1.87 -5.55 8.17
N PHE A 104 1.27 -6.64 7.72
CA PHE A 104 0.49 -7.55 8.55
C PHE A 104 1.23 -8.87 8.69
N ARG A 105 1.42 -9.35 9.91
CA ARG A 105 1.98 -10.67 10.20
C ARG A 105 0.87 -11.60 10.69
N PRO A 106 0.43 -12.58 9.89
CA PRO A 106 -0.62 -13.52 10.29
C PRO A 106 -0.21 -14.37 11.49
N ALA A 107 -1.16 -14.74 12.35
CA ALA A 107 -0.88 -15.66 13.44
C ALA A 107 -0.57 -17.07 12.93
N GLY A 108 0.42 -17.74 13.53
CA GLY A 108 0.84 -19.07 13.09
C GLY A 108 1.55 -19.07 11.73
N SER A 109 1.97 -17.90 11.24
CA SER A 109 2.93 -17.81 10.16
C SER A 109 4.31 -18.20 10.70
N ASP A 110 4.54 -19.50 10.88
CA ASP A 110 5.89 -20.09 10.95
C ASP A 110 6.60 -20.02 9.58
N MET A 111 6.18 -19.08 8.72
CA MET A 111 6.79 -18.82 7.44
C MET A 111 8.23 -18.43 7.72
N GLU A 112 9.13 -19.30 7.26
CA GLU A 112 10.52 -19.36 7.63
C GLU A 112 11.19 -17.97 7.59
N ALA A 113 11.29 -17.35 8.77
CA ALA A 113 12.33 -16.39 9.06
C ALA A 113 13.75 -16.97 8.81
N GLY A 114 13.87 -18.25 8.45
CA GLY A 114 15.10 -18.93 8.06
C GLY A 114 15.74 -18.40 6.78
N PHE A 115 14.98 -17.88 5.80
CA PHE A 115 15.57 -17.28 4.58
C PHE A 115 15.77 -15.77 4.70
N TRP A 116 14.82 -15.07 5.34
CA TRP A 116 14.92 -13.66 5.70
C TRP A 116 14.56 -13.51 7.18
N GLY A 117 15.55 -13.46 8.06
CA GLY A 117 15.35 -13.28 9.51
C GLY A 117 14.29 -12.22 9.84
N LYS A 118 13.57 -12.36 10.95
CA LYS A 118 12.50 -11.45 11.40
C LYS A 118 12.89 -9.96 11.30
N LYS A 119 14.17 -9.65 11.59
CA LYS A 119 14.78 -8.32 11.49
C LYS A 119 15.05 -7.88 10.04
N ASN A 120 15.39 -8.80 9.15
CA ASN A 120 15.64 -8.53 7.72
C ASN A 120 14.34 -8.31 6.95
N LEU A 121 13.26 -8.98 7.33
CA LEU A 121 11.94 -8.74 6.77
C LEU A 121 11.40 -7.36 7.16
N GLU A 122 11.62 -6.96 8.41
CA GLU A 122 11.34 -5.60 8.86
C GLU A 122 12.20 -4.56 8.11
N MET A 123 13.52 -4.77 8.02
CA MET A 123 14.43 -3.95 7.16
C MET A 123 14.02 -3.91 5.69
N GLY A 124 13.51 -5.02 5.14
CA GLY A 124 12.96 -5.08 3.79
C GLY A 124 11.72 -4.22 3.65
N ALA A 125 10.77 -4.31 4.59
CA ALA A 125 9.59 -3.44 4.60
C ALA A 125 9.96 -1.96 4.78
N TYR A 126 10.98 -1.62 5.58
CA TYR A 126 11.48 -0.24 5.69
C TYR A 126 12.17 0.24 4.40
N GLY A 127 13.02 -0.60 3.80
CA GLY A 127 13.65 -0.29 2.52
C GLY A 127 12.60 -0.07 1.45
N MET A 128 11.53 -0.87 1.46
CA MET A 128 10.39 -0.73 0.58
C MET A 128 9.56 0.52 0.89
N ALA A 129 9.32 0.84 2.17
CA ALA A 129 8.62 2.07 2.57
C ALA A 129 9.41 3.34 2.19
N ALA A 130 10.73 3.33 2.38
CA ALA A 130 11.61 4.43 1.96
C ALA A 130 11.57 4.59 0.43
N VAL A 131 11.68 3.48 -0.30
CA VAL A 131 11.56 3.44 -1.76
C VAL A 131 10.17 3.90 -2.24
N LEU A 132 9.09 3.46 -1.61
CA LEU A 132 7.72 3.89 -1.90
C LEU A 132 7.54 5.39 -1.64
N SER A 133 8.17 5.93 -0.58
CA SER A 133 8.20 7.37 -0.30
C SER A 133 8.88 8.19 -1.39
N HIS A 134 9.71 7.56 -2.22
CA HIS A 134 10.39 8.15 -3.37
C HIS A 134 9.66 7.93 -4.71
N GLU A 135 8.76 6.96 -4.81
CA GLU A 135 7.96 6.70 -6.02
C GLU A 135 6.56 7.31 -6.01
N VAL A 136 5.93 7.43 -4.83
CA VAL A 136 4.73 8.30 -4.67
C VAL A 136 5.08 9.75 -5.04
N LYS A 137 6.37 10.13 -4.88
CA LYS A 137 6.94 11.38 -5.38
C LYS A 137 7.07 11.48 -6.91
N ASN A 138 6.53 10.54 -7.70
CA ASN A 138 6.57 10.63 -9.16
C ASN A 138 5.16 10.83 -9.78
N PRO A 139 4.41 11.88 -9.37
CA PRO A 139 3.10 12.19 -9.94
C PRO A 139 3.16 12.39 -11.46
N LEU A 140 4.31 12.81 -11.99
CA LEU A 140 4.59 12.90 -13.43
C LEU A 140 4.47 11.55 -14.14
N SER A 141 4.90 10.45 -13.52
CA SER A 141 4.75 9.10 -14.09
C SER A 141 3.29 8.63 -14.12
N GLY A 142 2.50 9.01 -13.11
CA GLY A 142 1.06 8.73 -13.06
C GLY A 142 0.26 9.53 -14.08
N ILE A 143 0.54 10.84 -14.19
CA ILE A 143 -0.04 11.73 -15.19
C ILE A 143 0.34 11.26 -16.60
N ARG A 144 1.59 10.88 -16.81
CA ARG A 144 2.06 10.25 -18.05
C ARG A 144 1.28 8.98 -18.38
N GLY A 145 1.15 8.04 -17.43
CA GLY A 145 0.43 6.79 -17.65
C GLY A 145 -1.04 7.01 -18.01
N ALA A 146 -1.70 7.96 -17.34
CA ALA A 146 -3.07 8.35 -17.67
C ALA A 146 -3.17 8.97 -19.08
N ALA A 147 -2.25 9.88 -19.44
CA ALA A 147 -2.20 10.48 -20.77
C ALA A 147 -1.95 9.44 -21.88
N GLN A 148 -1.07 8.46 -21.63
CA GLN A 148 -0.82 7.35 -22.55
C GLN A 148 -2.03 6.43 -22.72
N LEU A 149 -2.81 6.20 -21.66
CA LEU A 149 -4.04 5.42 -21.74
C LEU A 149 -5.14 6.17 -22.49
N LEU A 150 -5.29 7.48 -22.24
CA LEU A 150 -6.23 8.34 -22.97
C LEU A 150 -5.91 8.36 -24.47
N ALA A 151 -4.64 8.45 -24.85
CA ALA A 151 -4.20 8.43 -26.25
C ALA A 151 -4.61 7.15 -27.01
N ARG A 152 -4.84 6.01 -26.34
CA ARG A 152 -5.25 4.75 -27.01
C ARG A 152 -6.68 4.77 -27.55
N SER A 153 -7.50 5.69 -27.04
CA SER A 153 -8.92 5.82 -27.40
C SER A 153 -9.36 7.26 -27.64
N ALA A 154 -8.41 8.20 -27.70
CA ALA A 154 -8.67 9.62 -27.93
C ALA A 154 -9.11 9.86 -29.38
N ALA A 155 -10.02 10.82 -29.57
CA ALA A 155 -10.33 11.35 -30.88
C ALA A 155 -9.11 12.08 -31.47
N PRO A 156 -9.00 12.25 -32.80
CA PRO A 156 -7.86 12.91 -33.43
C PRO A 156 -7.57 14.30 -32.87
N GLU A 157 -8.60 15.03 -32.42
CA GLU A 157 -8.47 16.36 -31.85
C GLU A 157 -7.88 16.35 -30.41
N ASP A 158 -8.03 15.26 -29.66
CA ASP A 158 -7.55 15.12 -28.27
C ASP A 158 -6.18 14.44 -28.16
N MET A 159 -5.71 13.82 -29.26
CA MET A 159 -4.40 13.18 -29.32
C MET A 159 -3.27 14.17 -29.09
N GLU A 160 -3.35 15.36 -29.66
CA GLU A 160 -2.32 16.40 -29.52
C GLU A 160 -2.17 16.83 -28.04
N LEU A 161 -3.28 16.92 -27.30
CA LEU A 161 -3.29 17.19 -25.86
C LEU A 161 -2.66 16.05 -25.04
N CYS A 162 -2.97 14.79 -25.34
CA CYS A 162 -2.38 13.64 -24.65
C CYS A 162 -0.84 13.56 -24.87
N HIS A 163 -0.39 13.89 -26.08
CA HIS A 163 1.03 13.98 -26.42
C HIS A 163 1.72 15.15 -25.72
N LEU A 164 1.07 16.31 -25.63
CA LEU A 164 1.57 17.49 -24.91
C LEU A 164 1.74 17.20 -23.42
N ILE A 165 0.73 16.60 -22.78
CA ILE A 165 0.78 16.23 -21.35
C ILE A 165 1.93 15.24 -21.11
N THR A 166 2.11 14.25 -21.99
CA THR A 166 3.23 13.29 -21.90
C THR A 166 4.58 13.99 -22.02
N ALA A 167 4.74 14.89 -22.98
CA ALA A 167 5.99 15.62 -23.21
C ALA A 167 6.33 16.56 -22.04
N GLU A 168 5.34 17.22 -21.45
CA GLU A 168 5.54 18.11 -20.30
C GLU A 168 5.90 17.33 -19.03
N THR A 169 5.41 16.09 -18.89
CA THR A 169 5.80 15.21 -17.77
C THR A 169 7.20 14.60 -17.89
N ASP A 170 7.82 14.64 -19.08
CA ASP A 170 9.18 14.15 -19.34
C ASP A 170 10.26 15.24 -19.13
N ARG A 171 9.85 16.47 -18.80
CA ARG A 171 10.71 17.67 -18.72
C ARG A 171 11.10 18.02 -17.29
#